data_AF-A0A2R4JYG7-F1
#
_entry.id   AF-A0A2R4JYG7-F1
#
_cell.length_a   1.000
_cell.length_b   1.000
_cell.length_c   1.000
_cell.angle_alpha   90.00
_cell.angle_beta   90.00
_cell.angle_gamma   90.00
#
_symmetry.space_group_name_H-M   'P 1'
#
loop_
_entity.id
_entity.type
_entity.pdbx_description
1 polymer ?
#
loop_
_entity_poly.entity_id
_entity_poly.type
_entity_poly.pdbx_seq_one_letter_code
_entity_poly.pdbx_strand_id
1 'polypeptide(L)'
;MINGRKRHLAVDMRGMPLAVMVTPASPHDSSPARDQLFRLRLTHPELTVARADSAYGGTLIHWSHAFLGIALKTVPGAPRSWTRRAWEQ
;
A
#
# COMPACT_ATOMS: atom_id res chain seq x y z
N MET A 1 5.26 -17.23 -8.90
CA MET A 1 5.25 -16.82 -7.48
C MET A 1 6.50 -17.37 -6.81
N ILE A 2 7.03 -16.75 -5.75
CA ILE A 2 8.07 -17.41 -4.94
C ILE A 2 7.49 -17.60 -3.55
N ASN A 3 7.43 -18.84 -3.09
CA ASN A 3 6.79 -19.19 -1.83
C ASN A 3 7.38 -18.39 -0.67
N GLY A 4 6.52 -17.91 0.22
CA GLY A 4 6.90 -17.23 1.45
C GLY A 4 7.35 -15.76 1.32
N ARG A 5 7.18 -15.10 0.16
CA ARG A 5 7.54 -13.69 -0.05
C ARG A 5 6.38 -12.84 -0.56
N LYS A 6 6.28 -11.61 -0.05
CA LYS A 6 5.35 -10.56 -0.52
C LYS A 6 6.13 -9.45 -1.21
N ARG A 7 5.53 -8.84 -2.24
CA ARG A 7 6.08 -7.67 -2.93
C ARG A 7 5.20 -6.46 -2.62
N HIS A 8 5.82 -5.37 -2.19
CA HIS A 8 5.19 -4.09 -1.94
C HIS A 8 5.64 -3.15 -3.04
N LEU A 9 4.70 -2.68 -3.84
CA LEU A 9 4.96 -1.85 -5.02
C LEU A 9 4.28 -0.50 -4.83
N ALA A 10 5.07 0.56 -4.88
CA ALA A 10 4.58 1.92 -5.01
C ALA A 10 4.77 2.39 -6.46
N VAL A 11 3.73 2.97 -7.04
CA VAL A 11 3.73 3.48 -8.41
C VAL A 11 3.24 4.92 -8.44
N ASP A 12 3.62 5.66 -9.48
CA ASP A 12 3.04 6.96 -9.79
C ASP A 12 1.65 6.82 -10.45
N MET A 13 1.04 7.96 -10.81
CA MET A 13 -0.28 7.98 -11.47
C MET A 13 -0.29 7.36 -12.87
N ARG A 14 0.87 7.20 -13.51
CA ARG A 14 1.03 6.56 -14.83
C ARG A 14 1.40 5.08 -14.71
N GLY A 15 1.53 4.56 -13.49
CA GLY A 15 1.93 3.17 -13.23
C GLY A 15 3.44 2.94 -13.26
N MET A 16 4.25 4.00 -13.28
CA MET A 16 5.71 3.86 -13.21
C MET A 16 6.13 3.53 -11.77
N PRO A 17 6.97 2.50 -11.54
CA PRO A 17 7.45 2.15 -10.21
C PRO A 17 8.26 3.26 -9.56
N LEU A 18 7.87 3.68 -8.36
CA LEU A 18 8.61 4.60 -7.50
C LEU A 18 9.42 3.86 -6.43
N ALA A 19 8.88 2.74 -5.94
CA ALA A 19 9.59 1.89 -4.99
C ALA A 19 9.11 0.44 -5.08
N VAL A 20 10.05 -0.50 -4.96
CA VAL A 20 9.79 -1.94 -4.87
C VAL A 20 10.46 -2.47 -3.62
N MET A 21 9.70 -3.20 -2.81
CA MET A 21 10.23 -3.89 -1.63
C MET A 21 9.73 -5.33 -1.62
N VAL A 22 10.61 -6.25 -1.22
CA VAL A 22 10.27 -7.67 -1.05
C VAL A 22 10.49 -8.06 0.39
N THR A 23 9.45 -8.53 1.07
CA THR A 23 9.53 -8.99 2.45
C THR A 23 9.17 -10.48 2.54
N PRO A 24 9.56 -11.18 3.62
CA PRO A 24 8.89 -12.42 4.00
C PRO A 24 7.37 -12.19 4.08
N ALA A 25 6.58 -13.24 3.91
CA ALA A 25 5.13 -13.16 3.98
C ALA A 25 4.57 -13.12 5.41
N SER A 26 5.41 -13.37 6.42
CA SER A 26 5.04 -13.43 7.84
C SER A 26 4.69 -12.09 8.50
N PRO A 27 5.32 -10.93 8.17
CA PRO A 27 4.96 -9.66 8.78
C PRO A 27 3.54 -9.23 8.38
N HIS A 28 2.84 -8.57 9.31
CA HIS A 28 1.58 -7.90 9.02
C HIS A 28 1.82 -6.75 8.02
N ASP A 29 0.91 -6.57 7.06
CA ASP A 29 1.11 -5.69 5.89
C ASP A 29 1.34 -4.21 6.26
N SER A 30 0.89 -3.78 7.44
CA SER A 30 1.11 -2.43 7.97
C SER A 30 2.58 -2.12 8.31
N SER A 31 3.40 -3.12 8.66
CA SER A 31 4.83 -2.90 8.94
C SER A 31 5.61 -2.57 7.65
N PRO A 32 5.53 -3.38 6.58
CA PRO A 32 6.12 -3.04 5.29
C PRO A 32 5.57 -1.75 4.67
N ALA A 33 4.28 -1.46 4.80
CA ALA A 33 3.74 -0.21 4.27
C ALA A 33 4.28 1.04 4.98
N ARG A 34 4.49 0.96 6.30
CA ARG A 34 5.13 2.04 7.06
C ARG A 34 6.56 2.30 6.56
N ASP A 35 7.35 1.24 6.36
CA ASP A 35 8.72 1.35 5.81
C ASP A 35 8.71 1.89 4.37
N GLN A 36 7.77 1.43 3.54
CA GLN A 36 7.65 1.91 2.16
C GLN A 36 7.32 3.40 2.10
N LEU A 37 6.35 3.87 2.90
CA LEU A 37 5.99 5.29 2.96
C LEU A 37 7.13 6.15 3.49
N PHE A 38 7.89 5.67 4.48
CA PHE A 38 9.06 6.36 4.98
C PHE A 38 10.14 6.52 3.90
N ARG A 39 10.43 5.45 3.16
CA ARG A 39 11.40 5.49 2.05
C ARG A 39 10.94 6.44 0.94
N LEU A 40 9.65 6.40 0.57
CA LEU A 40 9.08 7.34 -0.40
C LEU A 40 9.23 8.78 0.05
N ARG A 41 9.05 9.06 1.34
CA ARG A 41 9.26 10.41 1.88
C ARG A 41 10.71 10.88 1.73
N LEU A 42 11.68 9.98 1.87
CA LEU A 42 13.10 10.29 1.72
C LEU A 42 13.50 10.48 0.25
N THR A 43 12.95 9.70 -0.67
CA THR A 43 13.35 9.72 -2.09
C THR A 43 12.50 10.64 -2.96
N HIS A 44 11.28 10.92 -2.54
CA HIS A 44 10.29 11.75 -3.25
C HIS A 44 9.60 12.72 -2.27
N PRO A 45 10.33 13.71 -1.72
CA PRO A 45 9.80 14.67 -0.75
C PRO A 45 8.66 15.56 -1.30
N GLU A 46 8.45 15.57 -2.61
CA GLU A 46 7.32 16.22 -3.27
C GLU A 46 5.99 15.46 -3.12
N LEU A 47 6.02 14.16 -2.76
CA LEU A 47 4.81 13.37 -2.58
C LEU A 47 4.09 13.77 -1.30
N THR A 48 2.86 14.24 -1.47
CA THR A 48 1.95 14.63 -0.37
C THR A 48 0.70 13.76 -0.28
N VAL A 49 0.44 12.92 -1.29
CA VAL A 49 -0.75 12.06 -1.34
C VAL A 49 -0.35 10.67 -1.82
N ALA A 50 -0.81 9.64 -1.11
CA ALA A 50 -0.69 8.24 -1.50
C ALA A 50 -2.06 7.56 -1.48
N ARG A 51 -2.26 6.55 -2.32
CA ARG A 51 -3.44 5.68 -2.29
C ARG A 51 -3.03 4.26 -1.96
N ALA A 52 -3.81 3.60 -1.10
CA ALA A 52 -3.61 2.21 -0.73
C ALA A 52 -4.96 1.49 -0.69
N ASP A 53 -4.93 0.16 -0.61
CA ASP A 53 -6.15 -0.62 -0.41
C ASP A 53 -6.71 -0.42 1.01
N SER A 54 -8.00 -0.72 1.20
CA SER A 54 -8.71 -0.66 2.47
C SER A 54 -8.04 -1.38 3.66
N ALA A 55 -7.25 -2.43 3.43
CA ALA A 55 -6.52 -3.17 4.46
C ALA A 55 -5.42 -2.34 5.14
N TYR A 56 -4.96 -1.26 4.50
CA TYR A 56 -3.99 -0.32 5.06
C TYR A 56 -4.62 0.80 5.91
N GLY A 57 -5.90 0.66 6.26
CA GLY A 57 -6.61 1.60 7.12
C GLY A 57 -6.07 1.70 8.55
N GLY A 58 -6.73 2.52 9.37
CA GLY A 58 -6.44 2.65 10.79
C GLY A 58 -5.22 3.52 11.11
N THR A 59 -4.36 3.04 12.01
CA THR A 59 -3.26 3.82 12.61
C THR A 59 -2.23 4.30 11.59
N LEU A 60 -2.08 3.58 10.47
CA LEU A 60 -1.15 3.95 9.41
C LEU A 60 -1.53 5.27 8.72
N ILE A 61 -2.83 5.54 8.55
CA ILE A 61 -3.31 6.81 7.97
C ILE A 61 -2.88 7.98 8.85
N HIS A 62 -3.15 7.89 10.15
CA HIS A 62 -2.80 8.94 11.11
C HIS A 62 -1.28 9.13 11.17
N TRP A 63 -0.52 8.04 11.26
CA TRP A 63 0.94 8.10 11.30
C TRP A 63 1.54 8.73 10.04
N SER A 64 1.06 8.34 8.85
CA SER A 64 1.52 8.87 7.57
C SER A 64 1.35 10.38 7.50
N HIS A 65 0.17 10.87 7.92
CA HIS A 65 -0.09 12.30 7.95
C HIS A 65 0.78 13.03 8.98
N ALA A 66 0.81 12.55 10.22
CA ALA A 66 1.47 13.23 11.33
C ALA A 66 3.00 13.26 11.21
N PHE A 67 3.63 12.20 10.70
CA PHE A 67 5.09 12.07 10.68
C PHE A 67 5.71 12.29 9.30
N LEU A 68 4.98 12.01 8.22
CA LEU A 68 5.52 12.14 6.86
C LEU A 68 4.90 13.30 6.08
N GLY A 69 3.80 13.89 6.54
CA GLY A 69 3.04 14.86 5.76
C GLY A 69 2.39 14.25 4.51
N ILE A 70 2.20 12.92 4.50
CA ILE A 70 1.60 12.20 3.37
C ILE A 70 0.15 11.85 3.75
N ALA A 71 -0.81 12.38 3.00
CA ALA A 71 -2.21 12.01 3.10
C ALA A 71 -2.44 10.63 2.45
N LEU A 72 -2.58 9.60 3.28
CA LEU A 72 -2.88 8.24 2.83
C LEU A 72 -4.41 8.05 2.65
N LYS A 73 -4.84 7.83 1.41
CA LYS A 73 -6.24 7.60 1.06
C LYS A 73 -6.47 6.13 0.76
N THR A 74 -7.32 5.48 1.54
CA THR A 74 -7.71 4.08 1.28
C THR A 74 -8.82 4.01 0.24
N VAL A 75 -8.68 3.10 -0.73
CA VAL A 75 -9.72 2.81 -1.72
C VAL A 75 -10.56 1.63 -1.22
N PRO A 76 -11.90 1.73 -1.21
CA PRO A 76 -12.75 0.61 -0.85
C PRO A 76 -12.48 -0.60 -1.75
N GLY A 77 -12.40 -1.79 -1.15
CA GLY A 77 -12.40 -3.03 -1.91
C GLY A 77 -13.71 -3.20 -2.69
N ALA A 78 -13.68 -4.05 -3.72
CA ALA A 78 -14.89 -4.40 -4.47
C ALA A 78 -15.97 -4.94 -3.51
N PRO A 79 -17.27 -4.65 -3.75
CA PRO A 79 -18.35 -5.19 -2.92
C PRO A 79 -18.29 -6.72 -2.88
N ARG A 80 -18.60 -7.33 -1.72
CA ARG A 80 -18.61 -8.80 -1.55
C ARG A 80 -19.51 -9.53 -2.56
N SER A 81 -20.46 -8.82 -3.19
CA SER A 81 -21.34 -9.33 -4.26
C SER A 81 -20.62 -9.58 -5.59
N TRP A 82 -19.43 -9.01 -5.82
CA TRP A 82 -18.62 -9.24 -7.03
C TRP A 82 -17.82 -10.54 -6.96
N THR A 83 -17.34 -10.92 -5.77
CA THR A 83 -16.52 -12.12 -5.57
C THR A 83 -17.26 -13.45 -5.74
N ARG A 84 -18.60 -13.48 -5.68
CA ARG A 84 -19.37 -14.73 -5.90
C ARG A 84 -19.65 -15.00 -7.39
N ARG A 85 -19.93 -13.96 -8.18
CA ARG A 85 -20.25 -14.07 -9.62
C ARG A 85 -19.07 -14.37 -10.55
N ALA A 86 -17.83 -14.14 -10.09
CA ALA A 86 -16.62 -14.26 -10.90
C ALA A 86 -16.00 -15.68 -10.92
N TRP A 87 -16.51 -16.62 -10.12
CA TRP A 87 -15.98 -17.99 -10.02
C TRP A 87 -17.04 -19.08 -10.33
N GLU A 88 -18.25 -18.67 -10.69
CA GLU A 88 -19.36 -19.56 -11.08
C GLU A 88 -19.56 -19.60 -12.61
N GLN A 89 -18.58 -19.13 -13.40
CA GLN A 89 -18.57 -19.19 -14.87
C GLN A 89 -17.24 -19.73 -15.38
#